data_AF-A0A4R2J4Y3-F1
#
_entry.id   AF-A0A4R2J4Y3-F1
#
_cell.length_a   1.000
_cell.length_b   1.000
_cell.length_c   1.000
_cell.angle_alpha   90.00
_cell.angle_beta   90.00
_cell.angle_gamma   90.00
#
_symmetry.space_group_name_H-M   'P 1'
#
loop_
_entity.id
_entity.type
_entity.pdbx_description
1 polymer ?
#
loop_
_entity_poly.entity_id
_entity_poly.type
_entity_poly.pdbx_seq_one_letter_code
_entity_poly.pdbx_strand_id
1 'polypeptide(L)'
;MTKSLAVFAAVVFVVVVTVALMLKDNEQPRTTGTCGLPFSQGEWATDVVATASMSHAPHLGETVSLVVDTCAKVDGPVALAIILPDGFSWQRAPEAMSTDRRVSRDPANRGCLTTATGQWQLTAMRPMTLTGTVTAGKLGHVAVHVEANHYLADVYLTVGEDRAASRFGWPNPSTSAASADEPPVPTCP
;
A
#
# COMPACT_ATOMS: atom_id res chain seq x y z
N MET A 1 -23.85 -43.77 -44.22
CA MET A 1 -23.56 -43.30 -42.85
C MET A 1 -22.19 -42.65 -42.83
N THR A 2 -22.05 -41.36 -43.17
CA THR A 2 -20.72 -40.72 -43.27
C THR A 2 -20.74 -39.19 -43.15
N LYS A 3 -21.85 -38.57 -42.72
CA LYS A 3 -21.96 -37.11 -42.60
C LYS A 3 -21.78 -36.57 -41.18
N SER A 4 -21.91 -37.40 -40.14
CA SER A 4 -21.84 -36.91 -38.75
C SER A 4 -20.41 -36.71 -38.22
N LEU A 5 -19.41 -37.50 -38.62
CA LEU A 5 -18.05 -37.36 -38.05
C LEU A 5 -17.34 -36.07 -38.47
N ALA A 6 -17.57 -35.56 -39.68
CA ALA A 6 -16.89 -34.36 -40.18
C ALA A 6 -17.33 -33.08 -39.45
N VAL A 7 -18.59 -33.02 -39.03
CA VAL A 7 -19.15 -31.85 -38.33
C VAL A 7 -18.61 -31.78 -36.89
N PHE A 8 -18.49 -32.91 -36.20
CA PHE A 8 -17.91 -32.94 -34.85
C PHE A 8 -16.43 -32.54 -34.85
N ALA A 9 -15.64 -33.00 -35.83
CA ALA A 9 -14.23 -32.61 -35.94
C ALA A 9 -14.06 -31.10 -36.17
N ALA A 10 -14.90 -30.50 -37.03
CA ALA A 10 -14.86 -29.06 -37.30
C ALA A 10 -15.29 -28.22 -36.08
N VAL A 11 -16.35 -28.63 -35.36
CA VAL A 11 -16.82 -27.92 -34.16
C VAL A 11 -15.81 -28.01 -33.02
N VAL A 12 -15.21 -29.19 -32.78
CA VAL A 12 -14.17 -29.34 -31.75
C VAL A 12 -12.94 -28.50 -32.09
N PHE A 13 -12.51 -28.45 -33.37
CA PHE A 13 -11.38 -27.63 -33.76
C PHE A 13 -11.65 -26.13 -33.59
N VAL A 14 -12.85 -25.66 -33.94
CA VAL A 14 -13.26 -24.26 -33.73
C VAL A 14 -13.32 -23.93 -32.24
N VAL A 15 -13.89 -24.80 -31.39
CA VAL A 15 -13.96 -24.57 -29.93
C VAL A 15 -12.55 -24.55 -29.32
N VAL A 16 -11.67 -25.48 -29.69
CA VAL A 16 -10.29 -25.52 -29.17
C VAL A 16 -9.47 -24.30 -29.62
N VAL A 17 -9.62 -23.86 -30.88
CA VAL A 17 -8.95 -22.64 -31.37
C VAL A 17 -9.49 -21.39 -30.69
N THR A 18 -10.81 -21.31 -30.44
CA THR A 18 -11.42 -20.17 -29.75
C THR A 18 -11.01 -20.10 -28.28
N VAL A 19 -10.92 -21.25 -27.60
CA VAL A 19 -10.43 -21.32 -26.21
C VAL A 19 -8.93 -21.00 -26.14
N ALA A 20 -8.12 -21.47 -27.09
CA ALA A 20 -6.68 -21.17 -27.13
C ALA A 20 -6.36 -19.70 -27.44
N LEU A 21 -7.20 -19.02 -28.23
CA LEU A 21 -7.08 -17.57 -28.48
C LEU A 21 -7.54 -16.74 -27.26
N MET A 22 -8.59 -17.16 -26.54
CA MET A 22 -9.06 -16.47 -25.33
C MET A 22 -8.12 -16.58 -24.12
N LEU A 23 -7.19 -17.55 -24.13
CA LEU A 23 -6.16 -17.69 -23.10
C LEU A 23 -4.89 -16.89 -23.38
N LYS A 24 -4.73 -16.32 -24.59
CA LYS A 24 -3.50 -15.61 -24.99
C LYS A 24 -3.54 -14.10 -24.76
N ASP A 25 -4.72 -13.54 -24.49
CA ASP A 25 -4.91 -12.10 -24.27
C ASP A 25 -5.01 -11.69 -22.79
N ASN A 26 -4.79 -12.61 -21.85
CA ASN A 26 -4.79 -12.32 -20.41
C ASN A 26 -3.39 -12.31 -19.77
N GLU A 27 -2.34 -12.22 -20.58
CA GLU A 27 -1.07 -11.73 -20.06
C GLU A 27 -1.20 -10.21 -19.93
N GLN A 28 -1.92 -9.77 -18.89
CA GLN A 28 -1.73 -8.43 -18.33
C GLN A 28 -0.22 -8.22 -18.28
N PRO A 29 0.32 -7.11 -18.82
CA PRO A 29 1.74 -6.82 -18.66
C PRO A 29 2.00 -6.98 -17.18
N ARG A 30 2.88 -7.94 -16.82
CA ARG A 30 3.26 -8.17 -15.42
C ARG A 30 3.53 -6.78 -14.88
N THR A 31 2.63 -6.26 -14.06
CA THR A 31 2.83 -5.02 -13.32
C THR A 31 4.18 -5.24 -12.71
N THR A 32 5.18 -4.49 -13.14
CA THR A 32 6.55 -4.69 -12.69
C THR A 32 6.44 -4.54 -11.19
N GLY A 33 6.49 -5.66 -10.45
CA GLY A 33 6.26 -5.67 -9.01
C GLY A 33 7.29 -4.78 -8.33
N THR A 34 7.25 -4.63 -7.01
CA THR A 34 8.13 -3.68 -6.31
C THR A 34 9.61 -3.80 -6.70
N CYS A 35 10.11 -5.00 -7.00
CA CYS A 35 11.48 -5.22 -7.51
C CYS A 35 11.80 -4.63 -8.89
N GLY A 36 10.78 -4.31 -9.69
CA GLY A 36 10.91 -3.65 -10.99
C GLY A 36 11.00 -2.13 -10.91
N LEU A 37 10.84 -1.55 -9.71
CA LEU A 37 11.03 -0.13 -9.49
C LEU A 37 12.51 0.24 -9.56
N PRO A 38 12.84 1.44 -10.03
CA PRO A 38 14.22 1.90 -10.02
C PRO A 38 14.71 2.09 -8.59
N PHE A 39 15.81 1.41 -8.25
CA PHE A 39 16.56 1.69 -7.03
C PHE A 39 17.22 3.06 -7.14
N SER A 40 17.17 3.84 -6.06
CA SER A 40 17.83 5.14 -6.00
C SER A 40 19.33 5.03 -6.31
N GLN A 41 19.89 6.09 -6.91
CA GLN A 41 21.28 6.17 -7.34
C GLN A 41 21.97 7.40 -6.71
N GLY A 42 23.29 7.36 -6.54
CA GLY A 42 24.09 8.46 -5.98
C GLY A 42 24.57 8.22 -4.55
N GLU A 43 25.09 9.26 -3.90
CA GLU A 43 25.68 9.20 -2.55
C GLU A 43 24.67 8.77 -1.47
N TRP A 44 23.38 9.02 -1.72
CA TRP A 44 22.27 8.66 -0.85
C TRP A 44 21.46 7.47 -1.38
N ALA A 45 22.08 6.64 -2.23
CA ALA A 45 21.44 5.47 -2.79
C ALA A 45 21.13 4.43 -1.69
N THR A 46 19.90 3.92 -1.74
CA THR A 46 19.46 2.71 -1.06
C THR A 46 19.25 1.58 -2.07
N ASP A 47 19.70 0.40 -1.68
CA ASP A 47 19.48 -0.86 -2.39
C ASP A 47 18.13 -1.49 -2.05
N VAL A 48 17.22 -0.72 -1.43
CA VAL A 48 15.87 -1.16 -1.05
C VAL A 48 14.84 -0.23 -1.70
N VAL A 49 13.74 -0.83 -2.14
CA VAL A 49 12.53 -0.13 -2.58
C VAL A 49 11.33 -0.67 -1.81
N ALA A 50 10.35 0.19 -1.58
CA ALA A 50 9.08 -0.19 -0.97
C ALA A 50 7.91 0.50 -1.65
N THR A 51 6.75 -0.13 -1.59
CA THR A 51 5.47 0.44 -1.99
C THR A 51 4.45 0.16 -0.92
N ALA A 52 3.49 1.05 -0.77
CA ALA A 52 2.37 0.87 0.13
C ALA A 52 1.07 1.12 -0.63
N SER A 53 0.05 0.32 -0.33
CA SER A 53 -1.28 0.48 -0.90
C SER A 53 -2.35 0.14 0.13
N MET A 54 -3.48 0.80 0.04
CA MET A 54 -4.67 0.43 0.79
C MET A 54 -5.72 -0.15 -0.16
N SER A 55 -6.58 -1.04 0.35
CA SER A 55 -7.67 -1.62 -0.47
C SER A 55 -8.58 -0.56 -1.09
N HIS A 56 -8.81 0.53 -0.36
CA HIS A 56 -9.54 1.73 -0.77
C HIS A 56 -9.28 2.84 0.27
N ALA A 57 -9.67 4.09 -0.05
CA ALA A 57 -9.60 5.17 0.92
C ALA A 57 -10.70 4.97 2.00
N PRO A 58 -10.35 4.81 3.28
CA PRO A 58 -11.33 4.64 4.34
C PRO A 58 -12.14 5.90 4.60
N HIS A 59 -13.40 5.71 4.99
CA HIS A 59 -14.19 6.73 5.68
C HIS A 59 -14.09 6.58 7.20
N LEU A 60 -14.61 7.55 7.95
CA LEU A 60 -14.57 7.55 9.41
C LEU A 60 -15.17 6.26 10.00
N GLY A 61 -14.39 5.61 10.86
CA GLY A 61 -14.70 4.33 11.49
C GLY A 61 -14.43 3.09 10.62
N GLU A 62 -14.14 3.26 9.33
CA GLU A 62 -13.89 2.13 8.43
C GLU A 62 -12.52 1.50 8.69
N THR A 63 -12.48 0.17 8.58
CA THR A 63 -11.23 -0.59 8.62
C THR A 63 -10.89 -1.08 7.21
N VAL A 64 -9.64 -0.86 6.81
CA VAL A 64 -9.12 -1.21 5.48
C VAL A 64 -7.83 -2.02 5.58
N SER A 65 -7.54 -2.79 4.53
CA SER A 65 -6.26 -3.48 4.39
C SER A 65 -5.18 -2.49 3.97
N LEU A 66 -4.02 -2.58 4.61
CA LEU A 66 -2.79 -1.89 4.22
C LEU A 66 -1.77 -2.95 3.82
N VAL A 67 -1.32 -2.89 2.57
CA VAL A 67 -0.32 -3.80 1.99
C VAL A 67 0.96 -3.01 1.76
N VAL A 68 2.07 -3.55 2.24
CA VAL A 68 3.41 -3.02 2.02
C VAL A 68 4.23 -4.07 1.30
N ASP A 69 4.70 -3.73 0.12
CA ASP A 69 5.62 -4.59 -0.63
C ASP A 69 7.01 -3.97 -0.58
N THR A 70 8.03 -4.79 -0.40
CA THR A 70 9.43 -4.34 -0.38
C THR A 70 10.29 -5.27 -1.21
N CYS A 71 11.37 -4.73 -1.75
CA CYS A 71 12.38 -5.50 -2.45
C CYS A 71 13.77 -4.92 -2.20
N ALA A 72 14.76 -5.80 -2.09
CA ALA A 72 16.17 -5.41 -2.00
C ALA A 72 16.93 -5.88 -3.24
N LYS A 73 17.90 -5.07 -3.68
CA LYS A 73 18.81 -5.38 -4.80
C LYS A 73 19.86 -6.41 -4.40
N VAL A 74 20.21 -6.47 -3.12
CA VAL A 74 21.21 -7.39 -2.54
C VAL A 74 20.61 -8.14 -1.35
N ASP A 75 21.18 -9.29 -1.01
CA ASP A 75 20.79 -10.03 0.20
C ASP A 75 21.16 -9.21 1.45
N GLY A 76 20.24 -9.10 2.41
CA GLY A 76 20.54 -8.34 3.61
C GLY A 76 19.35 -8.11 4.54
N PRO A 77 19.64 -7.63 5.77
CA PRO A 77 18.61 -7.19 6.68
C PRO A 77 18.00 -5.86 6.20
N VAL A 78 16.68 -5.79 6.19
CA VAL A 78 15.90 -4.58 5.92
C VAL A 78 15.05 -4.25 7.14
N ALA A 79 15.26 -3.06 7.68
CA ALA A 79 14.40 -2.48 8.70
C ALA A 79 13.23 -1.77 8.03
N LEU A 80 12.02 -2.11 8.45
CA LEU A 80 10.79 -1.47 7.99
C LEU A 80 10.10 -0.78 9.16
N ALA A 81 9.58 0.42 8.90
CA ALA A 81 8.68 1.13 9.77
C ALA A 81 7.44 1.59 8.98
N ILE A 82 6.26 1.32 9.51
CA ILE A 82 4.99 1.84 8.98
C ILE A 82 4.44 2.80 10.02
N ILE A 83 4.37 4.08 9.66
CA ILE A 83 3.97 5.17 10.54
C ILE A 83 2.56 5.59 10.15
N LEU A 84 1.62 5.29 11.04
CA LEU A 84 0.25 5.76 10.96
C LEU A 84 0.14 7.16 11.59
N PRO A 85 -0.47 8.14 10.90
CA PRO A 85 -0.69 9.47 11.41
C PRO A 85 -1.77 9.47 12.50
N ASP A 86 -1.94 10.61 13.16
CA ASP A 86 -3.00 10.80 14.13
C ASP A 86 -4.37 10.51 13.52
N GLY A 87 -5.21 9.80 14.28
CA GLY A 87 -6.50 9.33 13.79
C GLY A 87 -6.45 8.02 13.02
N PHE A 88 -5.31 7.35 12.88
CA PHE A 88 -5.24 5.97 12.43
C PHE A 88 -4.79 5.04 13.56
N SER A 89 -5.30 3.82 13.55
CA SER A 89 -4.92 2.79 14.52
C SER A 89 -4.82 1.43 13.85
N TRP A 90 -3.95 0.57 14.38
CA TRP A 90 -3.86 -0.82 13.95
C TRP A 90 -5.01 -1.61 14.56
N GLN A 91 -5.87 -2.19 13.71
CA GLN A 91 -6.72 -3.30 14.15
C GLN A 91 -5.90 -4.59 14.17
N ARG A 92 -4.99 -4.75 13.21
CA ARG A 92 -3.96 -5.79 13.17
C ARG A 92 -2.73 -5.25 12.47
N ALA A 93 -1.62 -5.14 13.20
CA ALA A 93 -0.33 -4.82 12.59
C ALA A 93 0.14 -5.97 11.69
N PRO A 94 1.03 -5.71 10.71
CA PRO A 94 1.65 -6.79 9.96
C PRO A 94 2.34 -7.80 10.87
N GLU A 95 2.38 -9.05 10.41
CA GLU A 95 3.01 -10.12 11.18
C GLU A 95 4.46 -9.80 11.50
N ALA A 96 4.92 -10.23 12.68
CA ALA A 96 6.27 -9.98 13.20
C ALA A 96 6.66 -8.50 13.39
N MET A 97 5.71 -7.55 13.28
CA MET A 97 5.92 -6.15 13.70
C MET A 97 5.56 -5.92 15.16
N SER A 98 6.35 -5.07 15.81
CA SER A 98 6.01 -4.48 17.10
C SER A 98 5.42 -3.09 16.90
N THR A 99 4.35 -2.76 17.63
CA THR A 99 3.71 -1.44 17.55
C THR A 99 4.08 -0.58 18.74
N ASP A 100 4.41 0.68 18.49
CA ASP A 100 4.62 1.72 19.49
C ASP A 100 3.72 2.93 19.18
N ARG A 101 3.33 3.68 20.21
CA ARG A 101 2.55 4.91 20.07
C ARG A 101 3.28 6.06 20.73
N ARG A 102 3.41 7.18 20.01
CA ARG A 102 4.14 8.36 20.51
C ARG A 102 3.55 9.66 20.03
N VAL A 103 3.80 10.72 20.79
CA VAL A 103 3.51 12.10 20.35
C VAL A 103 4.47 12.47 19.21
N SER A 104 3.91 12.96 18.11
CA SER A 104 4.70 13.48 17.01
C SER A 104 5.50 14.71 17.45
N ARG A 105 6.76 14.78 17.03
CA ARG A 105 7.61 15.97 17.16
C ARG A 105 7.61 16.82 15.90
N ASP A 106 7.00 16.33 14.82
CA ASP A 106 6.90 17.03 13.55
C ASP A 106 5.73 18.04 13.60
N PRO A 107 6.00 19.35 13.45
CA PRO A 107 4.96 20.36 13.40
C PRO A 107 3.97 20.17 12.24
N ALA A 108 4.37 19.52 11.15
CA ALA A 108 3.51 19.24 10.00
C ALA A 108 2.56 18.06 10.26
N ASN A 109 2.88 17.20 11.23
CA ASN A 109 2.10 16.01 11.57
C ASN A 109 1.84 15.96 13.09
N ARG A 110 1.26 17.03 13.65
CA ARG A 110 0.93 17.11 15.09
C ARG A 110 -0.12 16.06 15.47
N GLY A 111 0.07 15.38 16.59
CA GLY A 111 -0.86 14.36 17.09
C GLY A 111 -0.16 13.11 17.60
N CYS A 112 -0.92 12.03 17.76
CA CYS A 112 -0.39 10.73 18.17
C CYS A 112 -0.08 9.85 16.97
N LEU A 113 1.20 9.55 16.75
CA LEU A 113 1.63 8.59 15.76
C LEU A 113 1.57 7.18 16.33
N THR A 114 1.18 6.23 15.50
CA THR A 114 1.32 4.81 15.81
C THR A 114 2.28 4.19 14.80
N THR A 115 3.39 3.63 15.25
CA THR A 115 4.42 3.06 14.37
C THR A 115 4.47 1.55 14.56
N ALA A 116 4.42 0.79 13.46
CA ALA A 116 4.76 -0.62 13.44
C ALA A 116 6.17 -0.80 12.89
N THR A 117 7.07 -1.45 13.62
CA THR A 117 8.47 -1.68 13.20
C THR A 117 8.82 -3.15 13.21
N GLY A 118 9.75 -3.53 12.34
CA GLY A 118 10.33 -4.87 12.30
C GLY A 118 11.59 -4.93 11.43
N GLN A 119 12.23 -6.10 11.41
CA GLN A 119 13.39 -6.37 10.56
C GLN A 119 13.23 -7.73 9.87
N TRP A 120 13.60 -7.78 8.59
CA TRP A 120 13.54 -9.01 7.79
C TRP A 120 14.83 -9.23 7.03
N GLN A 121 15.20 -10.50 6.89
CA GLN A 121 16.25 -10.90 5.98
C GLN A 121 15.65 -11.05 4.58
N LEU A 122 15.97 -10.14 3.67
CA LEU A 122 15.50 -10.22 2.28
C LEU A 122 16.53 -10.94 1.41
N THR A 123 16.01 -11.69 0.44
CA THR A 123 16.80 -12.24 -0.66
C THR A 123 16.74 -11.28 -1.84
N ALA A 124 17.87 -11.05 -2.49
CA ALA A 124 18.05 -10.18 -3.64
C ALA A 124 16.98 -10.46 -4.70
N MET A 125 16.31 -9.39 -5.12
CA MET A 125 15.29 -9.37 -6.18
C MET A 125 14.09 -10.29 -5.92
N ARG A 126 13.85 -10.69 -4.67
CA ARG A 126 12.64 -11.40 -4.25
C ARG A 126 11.76 -10.46 -3.43
N PRO A 127 10.57 -10.10 -3.92
CA PRO A 127 9.71 -9.19 -3.18
C PRO A 127 9.18 -9.89 -1.92
N MET A 128 8.99 -9.11 -0.86
CA MET A 128 8.27 -9.51 0.34
C MET A 128 7.04 -8.63 0.49
N THR A 129 5.92 -9.25 0.85
CA THR A 129 4.66 -8.56 1.11
C THR A 129 4.31 -8.66 2.58
N LEU A 130 3.99 -7.52 3.19
CA LEU A 130 3.45 -7.39 4.53
C LEU A 130 2.01 -6.89 4.43
N THR A 131 1.12 -7.42 5.27
CA THR A 131 -0.29 -7.01 5.27
C THR A 131 -0.75 -6.76 6.70
N GLY A 132 -1.35 -5.60 6.91
CA GLY A 132 -2.03 -5.24 8.15
C GLY A 132 -3.42 -4.67 7.86
N THR A 133 -4.15 -4.35 8.92
CA THR A 133 -5.46 -3.68 8.85
C THR A 133 -5.47 -2.48 9.75
N VAL A 134 -5.98 -1.37 9.22
CA VAL A 134 -5.99 -0.06 9.90
C VAL A 134 -7.40 0.49 9.93
N THR A 135 -7.76 1.12 11.06
CA THR A 135 -9.04 1.80 11.24
C THR A 135 -8.82 3.31 11.22
N ALA A 136 -9.60 4.02 10.43
CA ALA A 136 -9.61 5.48 10.42
C ALA A 136 -10.56 6.01 11.51
N GLY A 137 -10.05 6.74 12.48
CA GLY A 137 -10.79 7.33 13.60
C GLY A 137 -10.91 8.85 13.56
N LYS A 138 -10.38 9.51 12.53
CA LYS A 138 -10.42 10.97 12.37
C LYS A 138 -10.61 11.36 10.91
N LEU A 139 -11.38 12.42 10.68
CA LEU A 139 -11.57 13.04 9.37
C LEU A 139 -10.35 13.87 8.96
N GLY A 140 -10.15 14.01 7.65
CA GLY A 140 -9.20 14.97 7.08
C GLY A 140 -8.18 14.36 6.12
N HIS A 141 -7.20 15.17 5.75
CA HIS A 141 -6.11 14.78 4.85
C HIS A 141 -4.96 14.18 5.66
N VAL A 142 -4.47 13.04 5.21
CA VAL A 142 -3.43 12.30 5.92
C VAL A 142 -2.46 11.65 4.94
N ALA A 143 -1.25 11.38 5.43
CA ALA A 143 -0.26 10.55 4.76
C ALA A 143 0.11 9.39 5.68
N VAL A 144 0.00 8.16 5.18
CA VAL A 144 0.60 7.00 5.83
C VAL A 144 1.98 6.80 5.25
N HIS A 145 2.99 6.78 6.12
CA HIS A 145 4.39 6.69 5.72
C HIS A 145 4.93 5.29 5.92
N VAL A 146 5.71 4.83 4.96
CA VAL A 146 6.48 3.58 5.04
C VAL A 146 7.94 3.91 4.80
N GLU A 147 8.79 3.53 5.75
CA GLU A 147 10.24 3.64 5.68
C GLU A 147 10.86 2.25 5.55
N ALA A 148 11.78 2.08 4.60
CA ALA A 148 12.54 0.85 4.37
C ALA A 148 14.02 1.18 4.15
N ASN A 149 14.88 0.99 5.18
CA ASN A 149 16.29 1.40 5.15
C ASN A 149 16.50 2.78 4.47
N HIS A 150 15.79 3.80 4.98
CA HIS A 150 15.78 5.19 4.46
C HIS A 150 15.07 5.42 3.11
N TYR A 151 14.56 4.39 2.43
CA TYR A 151 13.58 4.56 1.36
C TYR A 151 12.25 4.99 1.96
N LEU A 152 11.57 5.98 1.37
CA LEU A 152 10.26 6.46 1.81
C LEU A 152 9.19 6.20 0.75
N ALA A 153 8.06 5.66 1.18
CA ALA A 153 6.86 5.50 0.39
C ALA A 153 5.65 6.04 1.17
N ASP A 154 4.80 6.81 0.49
CA ASP A 154 3.65 7.46 1.12
C ASP A 154 2.34 7.04 0.46
N VAL A 155 1.30 6.85 1.27
CA VAL A 155 -0.09 6.78 0.83
C VAL A 155 -0.78 8.05 1.27
N TYR A 156 -1.03 8.95 0.33
CA TYR A 156 -1.82 10.17 0.55
C TYR A 156 -3.30 9.88 0.36
N LEU A 157 -4.13 10.33 1.30
CA LEU A 157 -5.58 10.18 1.20
C LEU A 157 -6.35 11.25 1.98
N THR A 158 -7.64 11.30 1.71
CA THR A 158 -8.64 12.06 2.46
C THR A 158 -9.62 11.09 3.10
N VAL A 159 -9.76 11.14 4.42
CA VAL A 159 -10.79 10.43 5.19
C VAL A 159 -12.01 11.33 5.29
N GLY A 160 -13.10 10.91 4.67
CA GLY A 160 -14.40 11.57 4.73
C GLY A 160 -15.34 10.95 5.75
N GLU A 161 -16.49 11.58 5.96
CA GLU A 161 -17.58 11.02 6.80
C GLU A 161 -18.15 9.72 6.21
N ASP A 162 -18.14 9.62 4.88
CA ASP A 162 -18.59 8.47 4.12
C ASP A 162 -17.66 8.14 2.95
N ARG A 163 -17.99 7.06 2.23
CA ARG A 163 -17.22 6.58 1.09
C ARG A 163 -17.17 7.58 -0.08
N ALA A 164 -18.20 8.41 -0.26
CA ALA A 164 -18.23 9.39 -1.35
C ALA A 164 -17.30 10.58 -1.06
N ALA A 165 -17.13 10.93 0.21
CA ALA A 165 -16.20 11.96 0.67
C ALA A 165 -14.74 11.48 0.79
N SER A 166 -14.49 10.16 0.77
CA SER A 166 -13.17 9.57 0.96
C SER A 166 -12.48 9.28 -0.38
N ARG A 167 -11.18 9.61 -0.49
CA ARG A 167 -10.44 9.46 -1.75
C ARG A 167 -8.92 9.38 -1.55
N PHE A 168 -8.23 8.73 -2.47
CA PHE A 168 -6.76 8.77 -2.55
C PHE A 168 -6.26 10.08 -3.18
N GLY A 169 -5.00 10.40 -2.88
CA GLY A 169 -4.29 11.55 -3.41
C GLY A 169 -4.29 12.76 -2.48
N TRP A 170 -3.47 13.74 -2.84
CA TRP A 170 -3.42 15.04 -2.18
C TRP A 170 -4.69 15.84 -2.51
N PRO A 171 -5.29 16.60 -1.56
CA PRO A 171 -6.36 17.53 -1.90
C PRO A 171 -5.90 18.57 -2.92
N ASN A 172 -6.79 18.98 -3.83
CA ASN A 172 -6.54 20.19 -4.61
C ASN A 172 -6.41 21.38 -3.62
N PRO A 173 -5.38 22.23 -3.76
CA PRO A 173 -5.08 23.28 -2.79
C PRO A 173 -6.20 24.31 -2.61
N SER A 174 -7.15 24.41 -3.54
CA SER A 174 -8.31 25.31 -3.51
C SER A 174 -9.35 25.02 -2.42
N THR A 175 -9.20 23.93 -1.66
CA THR A 175 -10.10 23.55 -0.55
C THR A 175 -9.50 23.78 0.84
N SER A 176 -8.35 24.43 0.93
CA SER A 176 -7.65 24.64 2.21
C SER A 176 -8.17 25.89 2.92
N ALA A 177 -9.24 25.75 3.71
CA ALA A 177 -9.60 26.75 4.71
C ALA A 177 -10.12 26.07 5.98
N ALA A 178 -9.22 25.85 6.93
CA ALA A 178 -9.52 25.95 8.37
C ALA A 178 -8.19 26.03 9.13
N SER A 179 -7.74 27.25 9.39
CA SER A 179 -6.85 27.56 10.51
C SER A 179 -7.61 27.25 11.81
N ALA A 180 -7.29 26.13 12.46
CA ALA A 180 -7.73 25.86 13.82
C ALA A 180 -6.66 26.36 14.80
N ASP A 181 -7.12 27.02 15.86
CA ASP A 181 -6.34 27.39 17.04
C ASP A 181 -5.47 26.24 17.54
N GLU A 182 -4.32 26.59 18.14
CA GLU A 182 -3.34 25.65 18.68
C GLU A 182 -4.01 24.65 19.65
N PRO A 183 -4.17 23.37 19.25
CA PRO A 183 -4.81 22.40 20.11
C PRO A 183 -3.89 22.04 21.28
N PRO A 184 -4.46 21.65 22.44
CA PRO A 184 -3.68 21.22 23.60
C PRO A 184 -2.73 20.07 23.24
N VAL A 185 -1.57 20.02 23.90
CA VAL A 185 -0.57 18.95 23.69
C VAL A 185 -1.26 17.59 23.89
N PRO A 186 -1.36 16.76 22.85
CA PRO A 186 -2.07 15.49 22.95
C PRO A 186 -1.27 14.55 23.86
N THR A 187 -1.91 14.05 24.91
CA THR A 187 -1.40 12.90 25.66
C THR A 187 -1.74 11.64 24.87
N CYS A 188 -0.73 10.93 24.38
CA CYS A 188 -0.94 9.61 23.79
C CYS A 188 -1.03 8.59 24.92
N PRO A 189 -2.19 7.93 25.12
CA PRO A 189 -2.29 6.81 26.05
C PRO A 189 -1.57 5.58 25.50
#